data_AF-A0A183L4P1-F1
#
_entry.id   AF-A0A183L4P1-F1
#
_cell.length_a   1.000
_cell.length_b   1.000
_cell.length_c   1.000
_cell.angle_alpha   90.00
_cell.angle_beta   90.00
_cell.angle_gamma   90.00
#
_symmetry.space_group_name_H-M   'P 1'
#
loop_
_entity.id
_entity.type
_entity.pdbx_description
1 polymer ?
#
loop_
_entity_poly.entity_id
_entity_poly.type
_entity_poly.pdbx_seq_one_letter_code
_entity_poly.pdbx_strand_id
1 'polypeptide(L)'
;MKISTSEGKHGIQWTAQNQLDDLDFADDLALLSHTHKQMQIKTASVASVSASVGPNIHQGKTKVLKFKTKNTSPITLDGKTLEDVESFTYLGSIIDEQGGSDEDVKARISKAGTAFLQLKDIWNSKSTVCQPISK
;
A
#
# COMPACT_ATOMS: atom_id res chain seq x y z
N MET A 1 -13.60 -22.02 8.66
CA MET A 1 -12.68 -21.26 9.53
C MET A 1 -11.40 -22.07 9.61
N LYS A 2 -10.33 -21.64 8.92
CA LYS A 2 -9.06 -22.37 8.90
C LYS A 2 -8.16 -21.75 9.97
N ILE A 3 -7.69 -22.55 10.92
CA ILE A 3 -6.89 -22.13 12.07
C ILE A 3 -5.43 -22.02 11.62
N SER A 4 -4.79 -20.89 11.93
CA SER A 4 -3.36 -20.66 11.74
C SER A 4 -2.58 -21.45 12.79
N THR A 5 -1.73 -22.37 12.34
CA THR A 5 -0.81 -23.15 13.17
C THR A 5 0.39 -22.28 13.57
N SER A 6 0.47 -21.96 14.85
CA SER A 6 1.50 -21.15 15.48
C SER A 6 2.65 -22.01 16.02
N GLU A 7 3.70 -22.29 15.23
CA GLU A 7 4.97 -22.85 15.74
C GLU A 7 6.22 -22.33 14.98
N GLY A 8 6.19 -21.08 14.51
CA GLY A 8 7.36 -20.42 13.94
C GLY A 8 7.37 -18.93 14.25
N LYS A 9 8.56 -18.31 14.33
CA LYS A 9 8.67 -16.85 14.38
C LYS A 9 8.22 -16.29 13.02
N HIS A 10 6.94 -15.98 12.88
CA HIS A 10 6.34 -15.40 11.66
C HIS A 10 6.53 -13.87 11.58
N GLY A 11 7.65 -13.37 12.10
CA GLY A 11 8.02 -11.95 12.01
C GLY A 11 9.43 -11.85 11.49
N ILE A 12 9.64 -11.05 10.45
CA ILE A 12 10.92 -10.93 9.78
C ILE A 12 11.80 -9.90 10.53
N GLN A 13 13.01 -10.34 10.89
CA GLN A 13 14.05 -9.54 11.52
C GLN A 13 14.90 -8.83 10.44
N TRP A 14 15.15 -7.54 10.68
CA TRP A 14 15.58 -6.54 9.70
C TRP A 14 17.10 -6.51 9.45
N THR A 15 17.56 -6.71 8.21
CA THR A 15 18.91 -6.28 7.75
C THR A 15 18.89 -5.74 6.32
N ALA A 16 19.60 -4.62 6.10
CA ALA A 16 19.39 -3.64 5.03
C ALA A 16 19.77 -4.04 3.57
N GLN A 17 20.15 -5.29 3.30
CA GLN A 17 20.90 -5.60 2.06
C GLN A 17 20.29 -6.69 1.17
N ASN A 18 19.57 -7.68 1.71
CA ASN A 18 19.20 -8.88 0.96
C ASN A 18 17.70 -9.22 1.00
N GLN A 19 16.84 -8.28 1.42
CA GLN A 19 15.41 -8.54 1.61
C GLN A 19 14.55 -7.80 0.57
N LEU A 20 13.66 -8.55 -0.09
CA LEU A 20 12.51 -7.99 -0.81
C LEU A 20 11.48 -7.64 0.25
N ASP A 21 11.09 -6.37 0.27
CA ASP A 21 9.98 -5.91 1.11
C ASP A 21 8.73 -6.17 0.29
N ASP A 22 7.91 -7.14 0.68
CA ASP A 22 6.54 -7.24 0.17
C ASP A 22 5.56 -7.19 1.34
N LEU A 23 4.51 -6.40 1.15
CA LEU A 23 3.38 -6.29 2.04
C LEU A 23 2.26 -7.11 1.40
N ASP A 24 2.42 -8.44 1.37
CA ASP A 24 1.58 -9.41 0.63
C ASP A 24 0.07 -9.07 0.67
N PHE A 25 -0.44 -8.51 -0.44
CA PHE A 25 -1.83 -8.66 -0.87
C PHE A 25 -1.82 -9.56 -2.11
N ALA A 26 -2.85 -10.39 -2.29
CA ALA A 26 -2.81 -11.51 -3.24
C ALA A 26 -2.40 -11.15 -4.68
N ASP A 27 -2.58 -9.89 -5.10
CA ASP A 27 -2.23 -9.40 -6.45
C ASP A 27 -1.37 -8.11 -6.43
N ASP A 28 -1.11 -7.48 -5.28
CA ASP A 28 -0.41 -6.19 -5.16
C ASP A 28 0.89 -6.34 -4.36
N LEU A 29 1.99 -5.85 -4.94
CA LEU A 29 3.36 -5.95 -4.40
C LEU A 29 3.96 -4.55 -4.27
N ALA A 30 4.50 -4.21 -3.09
CA ALA A 30 5.10 -2.91 -2.81
C ALA A 30 6.56 -3.04 -2.31
N LEU A 31 7.52 -2.72 -3.19
CA LEU A 31 8.95 -2.82 -2.88
C LEU A 31 9.53 -1.49 -2.41
N LEU A 32 10.17 -1.47 -1.24
CA LEU A 32 10.89 -0.31 -0.73
C LEU A 32 12.39 -0.41 -1.05
N SER A 33 13.07 0.72 -1.23
CA SER A 33 14.53 0.76 -1.49
C SER A 33 15.12 2.10 -1.10
N HIS A 34 16.37 2.09 -0.65
CA HIS A 34 17.09 3.32 -0.28
C HIS A 34 17.81 3.98 -1.46
N THR A 35 18.09 3.22 -2.52
CA THR A 35 18.83 3.72 -3.69
C THR A 35 18.11 3.40 -4.99
N HIS A 36 18.29 4.26 -6.00
CA HIS A 36 17.79 4.03 -7.37
C HIS A 36 18.31 2.69 -7.93
N LYS A 37 19.59 2.37 -7.69
CA LYS A 37 20.19 1.10 -8.11
C LYS A 37 19.48 -0.11 -7.50
N GLN A 38 19.16 -0.07 -6.20
CA GLN A 38 18.39 -1.14 -5.55
C GLN A 38 17.00 -1.27 -6.15
N MET A 39 16.33 -0.15 -6.41
CA MET A 39 15.00 -0.12 -7.00
C MET A 39 14.97 -0.78 -8.39
N GLN A 40 15.97 -0.48 -9.23
CA GLN A 40 16.12 -1.10 -10.55
C GLN A 40 16.42 -2.61 -10.43
N ILE A 41 17.30 -3.01 -9.51
CA ILE A 41 17.62 -4.43 -9.26
C ILE A 41 16.38 -5.19 -8.77
N LYS A 42 15.64 -4.64 -7.80
CA LYS A 42 14.41 -5.26 -7.27
C LYS A 42 13.35 -5.40 -8.38
N THR A 43 13.14 -4.36 -9.19
CA THR A 43 12.21 -4.39 -10.33
C THR A 43 12.57 -5.49 -11.32
N ALA A 44 13.84 -5.59 -11.72
CA ALA A 44 14.31 -6.63 -12.64
C ALA A 44 14.23 -8.04 -12.04
N SER A 45 14.53 -8.17 -10.74
CA SER A 45 14.44 -9.44 -10.00
C SER A 45 13.01 -9.95 -9.96
N VAL A 46 12.06 -9.08 -9.61
CA VAL A 46 10.63 -9.44 -9.58
C VAL A 46 10.13 -9.80 -10.97
N ALA A 47 10.51 -9.04 -12.01
CA ALA A 47 10.17 -9.38 -13.39
C ALA A 47 10.64 -10.78 -13.81
N SER A 48 11.90 -11.09 -13.51
CA SER A 48 12.50 -12.40 -13.79
C SER A 48 11.75 -13.54 -13.07
N VAL A 49 11.48 -13.36 -11.77
CA VAL A 49 10.75 -14.37 -10.97
C VAL A 49 9.31 -14.51 -11.46
N SER A 50 8.63 -13.39 -11.75
CA SER A 50 7.25 -13.34 -12.25
C SER A 50 7.12 -14.12 -13.56
N ALA A 51 8.06 -13.95 -14.48
CA ALA A 51 8.11 -14.70 -15.74
C ALA A 51 8.25 -16.22 -15.52
N SER A 52 8.88 -16.65 -14.43
CA SER A 52 9.05 -18.08 -14.10
C SER A 52 7.85 -18.69 -13.37
N VAL A 53 7.13 -17.89 -12.57
CA VAL A 53 6.04 -18.39 -11.70
C VAL A 53 4.64 -18.17 -12.26
N GLY A 54 4.49 -17.37 -13.33
CA GLY A 54 3.25 -17.21 -14.09
C GLY A 54 2.49 -15.89 -13.92
N PRO A 55 2.56 -15.15 -12.79
CA PRO A 55 2.04 -13.79 -12.72
C PRO A 55 2.70 -12.91 -13.78
N ASN A 56 1.93 -12.03 -14.40
CA ASN A 56 2.44 -11.06 -15.35
C ASN A 56 2.43 -9.67 -14.71
N ILE A 57 3.58 -8.98 -14.70
CA ILE A 57 3.66 -7.62 -14.19
C ILE A 57 2.93 -6.70 -15.16
N HIS A 58 1.85 -6.11 -14.68
CA HIS A 58 1.12 -5.12 -15.45
C HIS A 58 1.87 -3.78 -15.45
N GLN A 59 2.77 -3.59 -16.42
CA GLN A 59 3.63 -2.40 -16.55
C GLN A 59 2.90 -1.06 -16.41
N GLY A 60 1.68 -0.92 -16.95
CA GLY A 60 0.90 0.33 -16.85
C GLY A 60 0.33 0.63 -15.45
N LYS A 61 0.25 -0.38 -14.58
CA LYS A 61 -0.23 -0.26 -13.20
C LYS A 61 0.94 -0.13 -12.21
N THR A 62 2.13 -0.60 -12.58
CA THR A 62 3.34 -0.42 -11.77
C THR A 62 3.73 1.06 -11.76
N LYS A 63 3.72 1.65 -10.56
CA LYS A 63 4.12 3.03 -10.32
C LYS A 63 5.40 3.08 -9.50
N VAL A 64 6.16 4.16 -9.67
CA VAL A 64 7.37 4.43 -8.90
C VAL A 64 7.14 5.71 -8.09
N LEU A 65 7.21 5.59 -6.77
CA LEU A 65 7.22 6.75 -5.88
C LEU A 65 8.64 7.00 -5.41
N LYS A 66 9.09 8.24 -5.51
CA LYS A 66 10.40 8.69 -5.06
C LYS A 66 10.21 9.80 -4.02
N PHE A 67 10.51 9.52 -2.76
CA PHE A 67 10.45 10.53 -1.71
C PHE A 67 11.86 10.98 -1.31
N LYS A 68 12.02 12.28 -1.04
CA LYS A 68 13.26 12.90 -0.52
C LYS A 68 14.53 12.64 -1.35
N THR A 69 14.39 12.41 -2.66
CA THR A 69 15.54 12.18 -3.56
C THR A 69 15.56 13.20 -4.70
N LYS A 70 16.76 13.65 -5.08
CA LYS A 70 16.98 14.50 -6.27
C LYS A 70 17.17 13.68 -7.55
N ASN A 71 17.17 12.35 -7.44
CA ASN A 71 17.43 11.47 -8.56
C ASN A 71 16.19 11.33 -9.44
N THR A 72 16.25 11.91 -10.64
CA THR A 72 15.19 11.87 -11.65
C THR A 72 15.38 10.73 -12.66
N SER A 73 16.38 9.86 -12.48
CA SER A 73 16.60 8.75 -13.37
C SER A 73 15.39 7.82 -13.38
N PRO A 74 14.90 7.42 -14.56
CA PRO A 74 13.75 6.53 -14.66
C PRO A 74 14.09 5.14 -14.13
N ILE A 75 13.06 4.42 -13.69
CA ILE A 75 13.13 2.97 -13.53
C ILE A 75 12.52 2.35 -14.77
N THR A 76 13.17 1.32 -15.30
CA THR A 76 12.71 0.64 -16.52
C THR A 76 12.36 -0.82 -16.24
N LEU A 77 11.34 -1.31 -16.94
CA LEU A 77 10.92 -2.70 -16.96
C LEU A 77 10.74 -3.12 -18.42
N ASP A 78 11.48 -4.13 -18.86
CA ASP A 78 11.51 -4.62 -20.26
C ASP A 78 11.72 -3.50 -21.30
N GLY A 79 12.57 -2.54 -20.97
CA GLY A 79 12.87 -1.40 -21.84
C GLY A 79 11.82 -0.28 -21.83
N LYS A 80 10.70 -0.42 -21.10
CA LYS A 80 9.73 0.66 -20.89
C LYS A 80 9.96 1.37 -19.57
N THR A 81 9.86 2.69 -19.60
CA THR A 81 9.91 3.52 -18.39
C THR A 81 8.62 3.34 -17.59
N LEU A 82 8.76 3.05 -16.30
CA LEU A 82 7.65 3.04 -15.36
C LEU A 82 7.24 4.48 -15.00
N GLU A 83 5.97 4.69 -14.69
CA GLU A 83 5.45 6.01 -14.34
C GLU A 83 5.91 6.42 -12.93
N ASP A 84 6.61 7.55 -12.85
CA ASP A 84 6.90 8.22 -11.59
C ASP A 84 5.62 8.96 -11.13
N VAL A 85 5.20 8.74 -9.88
CA VAL A 85 4.03 9.38 -9.27
C VAL A 85 4.43 10.16 -8.03
N GLU A 86 3.71 11.23 -7.71
CA GLU A 86 3.91 12.04 -6.50
C GLU A 86 3.16 11.47 -5.28
N SER A 87 2.09 10.70 -5.53
CA SER A 87 1.37 9.96 -4.51
C SER A 87 0.70 8.72 -5.09
N PHE A 88 0.48 7.72 -4.24
CA PHE A 88 -0.35 6.57 -4.59
C PHE A 88 -1.12 6.09 -3.36
N THR A 89 -2.26 5.44 -3.61
CA THR A 89 -3.04 4.81 -2.54
C THR A 89 -2.68 3.34 -2.47
N TYR A 90 -2.12 2.91 -1.35
CA TYR A 90 -1.87 1.51 -1.05
C TYR A 90 -2.77 1.08 0.10
N LEU A 91 -3.65 0.10 -0.15
CA LEU A 91 -4.53 -0.47 0.88
C LEU A 91 -5.42 0.56 1.60
N GLY A 92 -5.78 1.61 0.89
CA GLY A 92 -6.58 2.71 1.43
C GLY A 92 -5.78 3.78 2.18
N SER A 93 -4.48 3.58 2.38
CA SER A 93 -3.56 4.60 2.88
C SER A 93 -2.91 5.38 1.74
N ILE A 94 -2.89 6.70 1.87
CA ILE A 94 -2.18 7.57 0.92
C ILE A 94 -0.71 7.63 1.31
N ILE A 95 0.16 7.30 0.36
CA ILE A 95 1.61 7.44 0.47
C ILE A 95 2.03 8.49 -0.55
N ASP A 96 2.71 9.52 -0.10
CA ASP A 96 3.14 10.63 -0.95
C ASP A 96 4.66 10.83 -0.94
N GLU A 97 5.14 11.71 -1.80
CA GLU A 97 6.57 12.02 -1.94
C GLU A 97 7.19 12.73 -0.73
N GLN A 98 6.36 13.24 0.18
CA GLN A 98 6.82 13.82 1.45
C GLN A 98 7.19 12.71 2.44
N GLY A 99 6.61 11.51 2.26
CA GLY A 99 6.81 10.33 3.10
C GLY A 99 6.17 10.49 4.48
N GLY A 100 5.25 11.45 4.63
CA GLY A 100 4.48 11.70 5.83
C GLY A 100 3.11 11.02 5.79
N SER A 101 2.35 11.16 6.88
CA SER A 101 0.97 10.68 6.96
C SER A 101 -0.06 11.81 6.85
N ASP A 102 0.38 13.05 6.61
CA ASP A 102 -0.48 14.23 6.74
C ASP A 102 -1.62 14.21 5.71
N GLU A 103 -1.29 13.84 4.47
CA GLU A 103 -2.22 13.67 3.36
C GLU A 103 -3.22 12.54 3.64
N ASP A 104 -2.75 11.41 4.18
CA ASP A 104 -3.61 10.29 4.57
C ASP A 104 -4.58 10.69 5.69
N VAL A 105 -4.06 11.32 6.74
CA VAL A 105 -4.85 11.78 7.89
C VAL A 105 -5.91 12.77 7.42
N LYS A 106 -5.53 13.75 6.59
CA LYS A 106 -6.46 14.73 6.01
C LYS A 106 -7.55 14.05 5.18
N ALA A 107 -7.18 13.09 4.34
CA ALA A 107 -8.15 12.35 3.52
C ALA A 107 -9.11 11.51 4.38
N ARG A 108 -8.61 10.87 5.44
CA ARG A 108 -9.43 10.07 6.36
C ARG A 108 -10.39 10.92 7.17
N ILE A 109 -9.95 12.09 7.67
CA ILE A 109 -10.82 13.06 8.35
C ILE A 109 -11.93 13.54 7.41
N SER A 110 -11.59 13.89 6.17
CA SER A 110 -12.58 14.33 5.18
C SER A 110 -13.63 13.26 4.86
N LYS A 111 -13.20 12.01 4.64
CA LYS A 111 -14.08 10.86 4.42
C LYS A 111 -14.99 10.62 5.63
N ALA A 112 -14.43 10.61 6.84
CA ALA A 112 -15.19 10.44 8.07
C ALA A 112 -16.20 11.56 8.29
N GLY A 113 -15.82 12.82 8.04
CA GLY A 113 -16.72 13.96 8.12
C GLY A 113 -17.88 13.88 7.12
N THR A 114 -17.60 13.42 5.89
CA THR A 114 -18.63 13.20 4.87
C THR A 114 -19.60 12.10 5.28
N ALA A 115 -19.09 10.94 5.73
CA ALA A 115 -19.92 9.86 6.25
C ALA A 115 -20.73 10.30 7.47
N PHE A 116 -20.13 11.12 8.35
CA PHE A 116 -20.79 11.67 9.52
C PHE A 116 -22.00 12.51 9.12
N LEU A 117 -21.84 13.43 8.16
CA LEU A 117 -22.93 14.26 7.67
C LEU A 117 -24.03 13.46 6.98
N GLN A 118 -23.69 12.39 6.25
CA GLN A 118 -24.68 11.53 5.60
C GLN A 118 -25.54 10.73 6.59
N LEU A 119 -24.98 10.40 7.76
CA LEU A 119 -25.71 9.68 8.82
C LEU A 119 -26.54 10.61 9.72
N LYS A 120 -26.57 11.91 9.43
CA LYS A 120 -27.29 12.92 10.24
C LYS A 120 -28.75 12.55 10.48
N ASP A 121 -29.46 12.07 9.47
CA ASP A 121 -30.88 11.74 9.60
C ASP A 121 -31.10 10.49 10.46
N ILE A 122 -30.17 9.53 10.42
CA ILE A 122 -30.20 8.34 11.27
C ILE A 122 -29.99 8.74 12.74
N TRP A 123 -29.05 9.63 13.03
CA TRP A 123 -28.78 10.09 14.39
C TRP A 123 -29.87 10.97 14.97
N ASN A 124 -30.58 11.71 14.12
CA ASN A 124 -31.73 12.51 14.54
C ASN A 124 -33.05 11.71 14.55
N SER A 125 -33.02 10.45 14.11
CA SER A 125 -34.22 9.61 14.12
C SER A 125 -34.58 9.20 15.56
N LYS A 126 -35.86 9.31 15.92
CA LYS A 126 -36.37 8.92 17.24
C LYS A 126 -36.55 7.41 17.40
N SER A 127 -36.37 6.64 16.33
CA SER A 127 -36.66 5.20 16.26
C SER A 127 -35.53 4.31 16.76
N THR A 128 -34.36 4.87 17.08
CA THR A 128 -33.17 4.12 17.54
C THR A 128 -32.95 4.15 19.05
N VAL A 129 -33.97 4.51 19.84
CA VAL A 129 -33.90 4.32 21.30
C VAL A 129 -33.86 2.81 21.58
N CYS A 130 -32.67 2.29 21.85
CA CYS A 130 -32.49 0.97 22.43
C CYS A 130 -33.28 0.92 23.75
N GLN A 131 -34.43 0.24 23.75
CA GLN A 131 -35.13 -0.03 24.99
C GLN A 131 -34.26 -0.96 25.85
N PRO A 132 -34.08 -0.67 27.15
CA PRO A 132 -33.33 -1.56 28.02
C PRO A 132 -34.03 -2.93 28.05
N ILE A 133 -33.25 -4.00 27.82
CA ILE A 133 -33.75 -5.37 27.93
C ILE A 133 -34.14 -5.58 29.39
N SER A 134 -35.45 -5.69 29.66
CA SER A 134 -35.97 -6.05 30.98
C SER A 134 -35.56 -7.49 31.30
N LYS A 135 -34.88 -7.68 32.44
CA LYS A 135 -34.58 -9.00 33.01
C LYS A 135 -35.85 -9.70 33.49
#